data_AF-A0A1M6D7X1-F1
#
_entry.id   AF-A0A1M6D7X1-F1
#
_cell.length_a   1.000
_cell.length_b   1.000
_cell.length_c   1.000
_cell.angle_alpha   90.00
_cell.angle_beta   90.00
_cell.angle_gamma   90.00
#
_symmetry.space_group_name_H-M   'P 1'
#
loop_
_entity.id
_entity.type
_entity.pdbx_description
1 polymer ?
#
loop_
_entity_poly.entity_id
_entity_poly.type
_entity_poly.pdbx_seq_one_letter_code
_entity_poly.pdbx_strand_id
1 'polypeptide(L)'
;MSSHQTRKRTSFWIPLTLVLGCALIMAGYVLGPRAQAKEDTTVTQAKKKILLIAGPPSHGNGEHEFRAGCMLLADALNKSTANVEAKVHWYGWPKDFSAFDGVDAVIVYADAGGKMNEQIQELLDTKVKKGMGIMFMHYGVHPTKKVGEKYFGPWTGAYFETGWSVNPHWIADMTAKQDHPVGNGLPNKITAYDEFYYNMRKLHPKGDCDCCMYLAVATPTPEKIVRYINLWNEHGDACFGTPQGLMWAREPGDGQGRGVGFVGGHYHRNWAIDDFRKLTLNAIVWVAGAEVPKDGVESEKITEEKLNENLDRPVKDKPIKLPTDALLKQKPMKRPEDPKNYRR
;
A
#
# COMPACT_ATOMS: atom_id res chain seq x y z
N MET A 1 -65.49 -28.03 -6.96
CA MET A 1 -66.19 -29.31 -7.16
C MET A 1 -67.41 -29.03 -8.05
N SER A 2 -67.72 -29.91 -9.01
CA SER A 2 -68.47 -29.66 -10.26
C SER A 2 -67.52 -29.16 -11.38
N SER A 3 -67.42 -29.73 -12.59
CA SER A 3 -68.18 -30.78 -13.29
C SER A 3 -67.34 -31.39 -14.44
N HIS A 4 -67.61 -32.67 -14.76
CA HIS A 4 -67.79 -33.29 -16.10
C HIS A 4 -66.79 -33.05 -17.26
N GLN A 5 -66.49 -33.99 -18.18
CA GLN A 5 -66.69 -35.44 -18.36
C GLN A 5 -65.94 -35.84 -19.67
N THR A 6 -65.24 -36.98 -19.63
CA THR A 6 -65.12 -38.04 -20.68
C THR A 6 -64.67 -37.79 -22.14
N ARG A 7 -63.53 -38.45 -22.47
CA ARG A 7 -63.39 -39.65 -23.36
C ARG A 7 -63.32 -39.46 -24.89
N LYS A 8 -62.21 -39.89 -25.52
CA LYS A 8 -62.07 -41.13 -26.33
C LYS A 8 -60.70 -41.24 -27.03
N ARG A 9 -60.09 -42.42 -26.94
CA ARG A 9 -58.95 -42.91 -27.74
C ARG A 9 -59.47 -43.57 -29.02
N THR A 10 -58.72 -43.47 -30.12
CA THR A 10 -58.63 -44.52 -31.14
C THR A 10 -57.20 -44.57 -31.69
N SER A 11 -56.75 -45.80 -31.91
CA SER A 11 -55.44 -46.27 -32.37
C SER A 11 -55.52 -46.67 -33.84
N PHE A 12 -54.44 -46.53 -34.62
CA PHE A 12 -54.26 -47.33 -35.84
C PHE A 12 -52.79 -47.72 -36.09
N TRP A 13 -52.67 -48.87 -36.74
CA TRP A 13 -51.56 -49.81 -36.85
C TRP A 13 -50.49 -49.47 -37.91
N ILE A 14 -49.34 -50.14 -37.77
CA ILE A 14 -48.17 -50.23 -38.67
C ILE A 14 -48.46 -51.24 -39.81
N PRO A 15 -47.78 -51.14 -40.97
CA PRO A 15 -46.90 -52.26 -41.34
C PRO A 15 -45.54 -51.84 -41.92
N LEU A 16 -44.59 -52.76 -41.70
CA LEU A 16 -43.20 -52.81 -42.13
C LEU A 16 -43.10 -53.48 -43.52
N THR A 17 -42.27 -52.99 -44.47
CA THR A 17 -41.21 -53.77 -45.18
C THR A 17 -40.61 -53.11 -46.44
N LEU A 18 -39.29 -53.35 -46.59
CA LEU A 18 -38.42 -53.52 -47.77
C LEU A 18 -37.84 -52.32 -48.58
N VAL A 19 -36.56 -52.04 -48.27
CA VAL A 19 -35.35 -51.92 -49.12
C VAL A 19 -35.52 -51.76 -50.64
N LEU A 20 -34.96 -50.68 -51.20
CA LEU A 20 -34.12 -50.75 -52.42
C LEU A 20 -33.19 -49.52 -52.49
N GLY A 21 -31.92 -49.76 -52.80
CA GLY A 21 -30.87 -48.74 -52.80
C GLY A 21 -30.82 -47.89 -54.07
N CYS A 22 -30.22 -46.71 -53.93
CA CYS A 22 -29.57 -45.96 -55.00
C CYS A 22 -28.47 -45.10 -54.36
N ALA A 23 -27.22 -45.33 -54.75
CA ALA A 23 -26.08 -44.49 -54.44
C ALA A 23 -25.77 -43.59 -55.66
N LEU A 24 -25.00 -42.51 -55.39
CA LEU A 24 -24.24 -41.63 -56.32
C LEU A 24 -25.08 -40.50 -56.96
N ILE A 25 -24.68 -39.22 -56.99
CA ILE A 25 -23.44 -38.45 -56.73
C ILE A 25 -23.86 -37.04 -56.26
N MET A 26 -23.31 -36.52 -55.17
CA MET A 26 -23.35 -35.08 -54.86
C MET A 26 -21.93 -34.51 -54.97
N ALA A 27 -21.76 -33.59 -55.90
CA ALA A 27 -20.52 -32.85 -56.12
C ALA A 27 -20.13 -32.07 -54.86
N GLY A 28 -18.90 -32.28 -54.40
CA GLY A 28 -18.35 -31.59 -53.23
C GLY A 28 -18.06 -30.13 -53.53
N TYR A 29 -18.75 -29.23 -52.84
CA TYR A 29 -18.20 -27.94 -52.46
C TYR A 29 -17.64 -28.08 -51.05
N VAL A 30 -16.31 -28.18 -50.93
CA VAL A 30 -15.62 -28.06 -49.64
C VAL A 30 -15.64 -26.57 -49.27
N LEU A 31 -16.65 -26.17 -48.51
CA LEU A 31 -16.59 -24.95 -47.72
C LEU A 31 -15.58 -25.21 -46.60
N GLY A 32 -14.33 -24.81 -46.81
CA GLY A 32 -13.32 -24.80 -45.77
C GLY A 32 -13.80 -23.92 -44.59
N PRO A 33 -13.47 -24.27 -43.34
CA PRO A 33 -13.83 -23.46 -42.20
C PRO A 33 -13.19 -22.07 -42.35
N ARG A 34 -14.04 -21.06 -42.52
CA ARG A 34 -13.63 -19.65 -42.50
C ARG A 34 -13.14 -19.39 -41.08
N ALA A 35 -11.82 -19.32 -40.90
CA ALA A 35 -11.22 -18.92 -39.64
C ALA A 35 -11.76 -17.54 -39.29
N GLN A 36 -12.66 -17.49 -38.30
CA GLN A 36 -13.13 -16.26 -37.72
C GLN A 36 -11.94 -15.73 -36.92
N ALA A 37 -11.23 -14.75 -37.48
CA ALA A 37 -10.22 -14.02 -36.75
C ALA A 37 -10.87 -13.49 -35.47
N LYS A 38 -10.45 -14.01 -34.32
CA LYS A 38 -10.70 -13.34 -33.04
C LYS A 38 -9.96 -12.02 -33.13
N GLU A 39 -10.69 -10.93 -33.33
CA GLU A 39 -10.18 -9.61 -32.97
C GLU A 39 -9.83 -9.67 -31.49
N ASP A 40 -8.55 -9.75 -31.21
CA ASP A 40 -8.02 -9.61 -29.87
C ASP A 40 -8.19 -8.14 -29.49
N THR A 41 -9.38 -7.80 -29.01
CA THR A 41 -9.67 -6.46 -28.49
C THR A 41 -8.94 -6.35 -27.17
N THR A 42 -7.65 -6.02 -27.22
CA THR A 42 -6.89 -5.60 -26.04
C THR A 42 -7.51 -4.30 -25.55
N VAL A 43 -8.54 -4.41 -24.71
CA VAL A 43 -8.99 -3.29 -23.88
C VAL A 43 -7.82 -2.96 -22.98
N THR A 44 -7.02 -1.97 -23.36
CA THR A 44 -6.04 -1.37 -22.45
C THR A 44 -6.82 -0.83 -21.27
N GLN A 45 -6.83 -1.59 -20.17
CA GLN A 45 -7.48 -1.19 -18.93
C GLN A 45 -6.92 0.17 -18.50
N ALA A 46 -7.79 1.15 -18.24
CA ALA A 46 -7.36 2.48 -17.84
C ALA A 46 -6.44 2.40 -16.61
N LYS A 47 -5.34 3.17 -16.65
CA LYS A 47 -4.37 3.27 -15.54
C LYS A 47 -5.06 3.76 -14.27
N LYS A 48 -4.69 3.17 -13.13
CA LYS A 48 -5.09 3.66 -11.80
C LYS A 48 -4.39 4.98 -11.47
N LYS A 49 -5.14 5.98 -11.03
CA LYS A 49 -4.63 7.33 -10.77
C LYS A 49 -4.25 7.49 -9.30
N ILE A 50 -3.01 7.85 -9.05
CA ILE A 50 -2.43 7.99 -7.71
C ILE A 50 -2.02 9.44 -7.48
N LEU A 51 -2.52 10.03 -6.40
CA LEU A 51 -2.11 11.35 -5.94
C LEU A 51 -1.23 11.20 -4.69
N LEU A 52 0.07 11.48 -4.84
CA LEU A 52 0.98 11.61 -3.72
C LEU A 52 0.93 13.03 -3.19
N ILE A 53 0.73 13.19 -1.89
CA ILE A 53 0.65 14.47 -1.19
C ILE A 53 1.84 14.57 -0.25
N ALA A 54 2.78 15.43 -0.59
CA ALA A 54 3.94 15.76 0.23
C ALA A 54 3.62 16.91 1.19
N GLY A 55 3.90 16.72 2.47
CA GLY A 55 3.83 17.78 3.48
C GLY A 55 4.88 18.89 3.26
N PRO A 56 4.77 20.02 3.96
CA PRO A 56 5.83 21.04 3.96
C PRO A 56 7.10 20.51 4.67
N PRO A 57 8.28 21.08 4.37
CA PRO A 57 9.53 20.67 5.00
C PRO A 57 9.51 20.92 6.51
N SER A 58 9.93 19.94 7.30
CA SER A 58 9.91 20.03 8.78
C SER A 58 11.23 19.77 9.46
N HIS A 59 12.11 18.95 8.87
CA HIS A 59 13.42 18.61 9.43
C HIS A 59 14.58 19.21 8.63
N GLY A 60 15.80 18.82 9.01
CA GLY A 60 17.03 19.18 8.32
C GLY A 60 17.27 18.32 7.07
N ASN A 61 18.32 18.67 6.34
CA ASN A 61 18.70 18.01 5.08
C ASN A 61 18.81 16.48 5.24
N GLY A 62 18.01 15.75 4.46
CA GLY A 62 17.98 14.28 4.42
C GLY A 62 16.99 13.63 5.39
N GLU A 63 16.26 14.43 6.18
CA GLU A 63 15.22 13.98 7.10
C GLU A 63 13.88 14.61 6.69
N HIS A 64 12.80 13.82 6.66
CA HIS A 64 11.46 14.30 6.27
C HIS A 64 11.44 15.03 4.91
N GLU A 65 12.24 14.54 3.96
CA GLU A 65 12.30 15.00 2.57
C GLU A 65 11.06 14.51 1.80
N PHE A 66 9.88 14.99 2.20
CA PHE A 66 8.59 14.52 1.72
C PHE A 66 8.42 14.72 0.22
N ARG A 67 8.78 15.92 -0.29
CA ARG A 67 8.63 16.22 -1.72
C ARG A 67 9.58 15.35 -2.52
N ALA A 68 10.87 15.32 -2.14
CA ALA A 68 11.87 14.53 -2.84
C ALA A 68 11.49 13.03 -2.85
N GLY A 69 11.05 12.50 -1.70
CA GLY A 69 10.60 11.10 -1.58
C GLY A 69 9.40 10.80 -2.48
N CYS A 70 8.37 11.65 -2.46
CA CYS A 70 7.21 11.49 -3.35
C CYS A 70 7.60 11.57 -4.84
N MET A 71 8.56 12.42 -5.21
CA MET A 71 9.04 12.50 -6.60
C MET A 71 9.77 11.23 -7.03
N LEU A 72 10.63 10.66 -6.19
CA LEU A 72 11.29 9.37 -6.48
C LEU A 72 10.28 8.23 -6.64
N LEU A 73 9.28 8.16 -5.75
CA LEU A 73 8.24 7.13 -5.80
C LEU A 73 7.33 7.30 -7.02
N ALA A 74 6.92 8.53 -7.34
CA ALA A 74 6.09 8.80 -8.51
C ALA A 74 6.84 8.51 -9.83
N ASP A 75 8.12 8.87 -9.92
CA ASP A 75 8.96 8.55 -11.09
C ASP A 75 9.06 7.03 -11.29
N ALA A 76 9.33 6.29 -10.21
CA ALA A 76 9.38 4.83 -10.24
C ALA A 76 8.03 4.21 -10.68
N LEU A 77 6.91 4.66 -10.13
CA LEU A 77 5.58 4.17 -10.53
C LEU A 77 5.30 4.42 -12.02
N ASN A 78 5.58 5.63 -12.50
CA ASN A 78 5.27 6.05 -13.87
C ASN A 78 6.16 5.37 -14.93
N LYS A 79 7.39 4.98 -14.58
CA LYS A 79 8.31 4.25 -15.46
C LYS A 79 8.17 2.73 -15.35
N SER A 80 7.49 2.23 -14.33
CA SER A 80 7.27 0.80 -14.15
C SER A 80 6.25 0.21 -15.14
N THR A 81 6.14 -1.11 -15.15
CA THR A 81 5.11 -1.84 -15.90
C THR A 81 3.77 -1.91 -15.18
N ALA A 82 3.65 -1.39 -13.95
CA ALA A 82 2.39 -1.37 -13.23
C ALA A 82 1.37 -0.46 -13.94
N ASN A 83 0.11 -0.88 -13.98
CA ASN A 83 -0.95 -0.14 -14.68
C ASN A 83 -1.45 1.08 -13.87
N VAL A 84 -0.54 2.01 -13.59
CA VAL A 84 -0.79 3.19 -12.75
C VAL A 84 -0.24 4.46 -13.41
N GLU A 85 -0.79 5.61 -12.98
CA GLU A 85 -0.22 6.94 -13.20
C GLU A 85 -0.15 7.68 -11.87
N ALA A 86 1.00 8.28 -11.56
CA ALA A 86 1.26 8.95 -10.29
C ALA A 86 1.53 10.44 -10.51
N LYS A 87 0.87 11.28 -9.72
CA LYS A 87 1.13 12.74 -9.66
C LYS A 87 1.51 13.13 -8.23
N VAL A 88 2.37 14.12 -8.12
CA VAL A 88 2.78 14.69 -6.83
C VAL A 88 2.16 16.06 -6.67
N HIS A 89 1.48 16.28 -5.56
CA HIS A 89 1.18 17.58 -5.00
C HIS A 89 2.03 17.77 -3.75
N TRP A 90 2.54 18.98 -3.50
CA TRP A 90 3.49 19.20 -2.42
C TRP A 90 3.19 20.47 -1.62
N TYR A 91 3.76 20.50 -0.41
CA TYR A 91 3.62 21.57 0.58
C TYR A 91 2.21 21.72 1.12
N GLY A 92 1.55 20.59 1.36
CA GLY A 92 0.24 20.52 2.02
C GLY A 92 -0.85 19.99 1.10
N TRP A 93 -2.10 20.38 1.36
CA TRP A 93 -3.27 19.92 0.62
C TRP A 93 -3.56 20.81 -0.59
N PRO A 94 -4.02 20.25 -1.73
CA PRO A 94 -4.48 21.04 -2.86
C PRO A 94 -5.57 22.03 -2.44
N LYS A 95 -5.44 23.30 -2.86
CA LYS A 95 -6.50 24.30 -2.66
C LYS A 95 -7.70 24.06 -3.56
N ASP A 96 -7.45 23.52 -4.75
CA ASP A 96 -8.47 23.07 -5.69
C ASP A 96 -8.68 21.56 -5.54
N PHE A 97 -9.89 21.17 -5.12
CA PHE A 97 -10.24 19.77 -4.89
C PHE A 97 -10.57 18.99 -6.16
N SER A 98 -10.62 19.64 -7.33
CA SER A 98 -10.64 18.94 -8.62
C SER A 98 -9.41 18.03 -8.80
N ALA A 99 -8.32 18.29 -8.06
CA ALA A 99 -7.15 17.44 -7.98
C ALA A 99 -7.47 15.99 -7.52
N PHE A 100 -8.61 15.76 -6.86
CA PHE A 100 -9.06 14.43 -6.41
C PHE A 100 -10.03 13.75 -7.40
N ASP A 101 -10.29 14.36 -8.57
CA ASP A 101 -11.24 13.81 -9.54
C ASP A 101 -10.64 12.62 -10.29
N GLY A 102 -11.36 11.49 -10.24
CA GLY A 102 -10.90 10.23 -10.79
C GLY A 102 -9.67 9.64 -10.13
N VAL A 103 -9.23 10.15 -8.97
CA VAL A 103 -8.13 9.57 -8.19
C VAL A 103 -8.57 8.26 -7.56
N ASP A 104 -7.82 7.19 -7.82
CA ASP A 104 -8.05 5.85 -7.27
C ASP A 104 -7.34 5.66 -5.92
N ALA A 105 -6.23 6.35 -5.66
CA ALA A 105 -5.60 6.37 -4.35
C ALA A 105 -4.89 7.68 -3.99
N VAL A 106 -4.92 8.01 -2.71
CA VAL A 106 -4.17 9.13 -2.12
C VAL A 106 -3.09 8.60 -1.18
N ILE A 107 -1.85 9.01 -1.40
CA ILE A 107 -0.70 8.65 -0.56
C ILE A 107 -0.23 9.92 0.16
N VAL A 108 -0.35 9.96 1.48
CA VAL A 108 -0.01 11.13 2.29
C VAL A 108 1.33 10.88 2.98
N TYR A 109 2.34 11.65 2.58
CA TYR A 109 3.67 11.62 3.18
C TYR A 109 4.00 13.01 3.74
N ALA A 110 3.75 13.18 5.05
CA ALA A 110 3.72 14.48 5.69
C ALA A 110 3.87 14.34 7.21
N ASP A 111 3.97 15.46 7.92
CA ASP A 111 3.89 15.47 9.38
C ASP A 111 2.44 15.34 9.90
N ALA A 112 2.29 14.73 11.08
CA ALA A 112 1.10 14.79 11.93
C ALA A 112 -0.24 14.54 11.20
N GLY A 113 -0.34 13.42 10.47
CA GLY A 113 -1.55 13.10 9.71
C GLY A 113 -1.79 14.01 8.49
N GLY A 114 -0.78 14.77 8.05
CA GLY A 114 -0.93 15.80 7.04
C GLY A 114 -1.60 17.08 7.54
N LYS A 115 -1.83 17.24 8.85
CA LYS A 115 -2.52 18.41 9.45
C LYS A 115 -3.86 18.71 8.77
N MET A 116 -4.62 17.66 8.43
CA MET A 116 -5.93 17.78 7.77
C MET A 116 -6.89 18.63 8.58
N ASN A 117 -7.51 19.63 7.95
CA ASN A 117 -8.69 20.30 8.50
C ASN A 117 -9.95 19.44 8.30
N GLU A 118 -11.08 19.86 8.87
CA GLU A 118 -12.34 19.10 8.78
C GLU A 118 -12.79 18.88 7.33
N GLN A 119 -12.60 19.87 6.45
CA GLN A 119 -12.99 19.78 5.04
C GLN A 119 -12.22 18.67 4.31
N ILE A 120 -10.90 18.57 4.52
CA ILE A 120 -10.08 17.49 3.96
C ILE A 120 -10.47 16.14 4.55
N GLN A 121 -10.71 16.07 5.86
CA GLN A 121 -11.10 14.84 6.53
C GLN A 121 -12.40 14.27 5.93
N GLU A 122 -13.44 15.09 5.78
CA GLU A 122 -14.74 14.66 5.24
C GLU A 122 -14.66 14.34 3.74
N LEU A 123 -13.82 15.05 2.96
CA LEU A 123 -13.55 14.74 1.56
C LEU A 123 -12.93 13.34 1.41
N LEU A 124 -11.85 13.07 2.16
CA LEU A 124 -11.17 11.78 2.11
C LEU A 124 -12.10 10.66 2.61
N ASP A 125 -12.85 10.89 3.69
CA ASP A 125 -13.78 9.90 4.22
C ASP A 125 -14.83 9.50 3.17
N THR A 126 -15.41 10.50 2.50
CA THR A 126 -16.38 10.29 1.41
C THR A 126 -15.78 9.47 0.26
N LYS A 127 -14.54 9.78 -0.14
CA LYS A 127 -13.87 9.11 -1.26
C LYS A 127 -13.42 7.68 -0.89
N VAL A 128 -12.90 7.47 0.32
CA VAL A 128 -12.50 6.15 0.83
C VAL A 128 -13.71 5.22 0.95
N LYS A 129 -14.84 5.72 1.47
CA LYS A 129 -16.10 4.97 1.49
C LYS A 129 -16.63 4.58 0.10
N LYS A 130 -16.20 5.28 -0.94
CA LYS A 130 -16.54 5.02 -2.35
C LYS A 130 -15.45 4.23 -3.11
N GLY A 131 -14.47 3.67 -2.41
CA GLY A 131 -13.48 2.77 -3.01
C GLY A 131 -12.11 3.39 -3.27
N MET A 132 -11.90 4.68 -2.99
CA MET A 132 -10.56 5.28 -3.13
C MET A 132 -9.61 4.72 -2.07
N GLY A 133 -8.47 4.20 -2.49
CA GLY A 133 -7.40 3.77 -1.61
C GLY A 133 -6.76 4.94 -0.85
N ILE A 134 -6.26 4.67 0.35
CA ILE A 134 -5.56 5.69 1.14
C ILE A 134 -4.34 5.12 1.87
N MET A 135 -3.23 5.85 1.83
CA MET A 135 -2.01 5.46 2.53
C MET A 135 -1.43 6.64 3.30
N PHE A 136 -0.94 6.38 4.50
CA PHE A 136 -0.19 7.35 5.31
C PHE A 136 1.21 6.83 5.59
N MET A 137 2.21 7.70 5.42
CA MET A 137 3.62 7.37 5.56
C MET A 137 4.29 8.18 6.66
N HIS A 138 5.18 7.51 7.39
CA HIS A 138 6.00 8.03 8.47
C HIS A 138 5.16 8.84 9.48
N TYR A 139 5.51 10.09 9.75
CA TYR A 139 4.76 10.96 10.66
C TYR A 139 3.32 11.26 10.20
N GLY A 140 2.97 10.89 8.97
CA GLY A 140 1.61 10.89 8.45
C GLY A 140 0.71 9.89 9.17
N VAL A 141 1.26 8.87 9.83
CA VAL A 141 0.47 7.90 10.62
C VAL A 141 0.14 8.41 12.02
N HIS A 142 0.52 9.64 12.39
CA HIS A 142 0.31 10.23 13.72
C HIS A 142 -0.69 11.39 13.69
N PRO A 143 -2.00 11.10 13.56
CA PRO A 143 -3.04 12.10 13.69
C PRO A 143 -3.22 12.54 15.15
N THR A 144 -4.05 13.56 15.38
CA THR A 144 -4.60 13.78 16.72
C THR A 144 -5.48 12.59 17.13
N LYS A 145 -5.62 12.33 18.43
CA LYS A 145 -6.42 11.20 18.94
C LYS A 145 -7.84 11.16 18.35
N LYS A 146 -8.53 12.30 18.34
CA LYS A 146 -9.89 12.43 17.77
C LYS A 146 -9.93 12.03 16.29
N VAL A 147 -8.94 12.46 15.50
CA VAL A 147 -8.85 12.13 14.06
C VAL A 147 -8.46 10.66 13.86
N GLY A 148 -7.57 10.13 14.71
CA GLY A 148 -7.18 8.72 14.69
C GLY A 148 -8.37 7.79 14.93
N GLU A 149 -9.12 8.04 15.99
CA GLU A 149 -10.32 7.28 16.35
C GLU A 149 -11.42 7.37 15.29
N LYS A 150 -11.70 8.59 14.79
CA LYS A 150 -12.78 8.81 13.82
C LYS A 150 -12.43 8.28 12.42
N TYR A 151 -11.20 8.44 11.96
CA TYR A 151 -10.83 8.21 10.56
C TYR A 151 -9.76 7.16 10.36
N PHE A 152 -8.60 7.22 11.05
CA PHE A 152 -7.49 6.32 10.72
C PHE A 152 -7.78 4.86 11.09
N GLY A 153 -8.52 4.61 12.18
CA GLY A 153 -9.01 3.27 12.51
C GLY A 153 -9.85 2.70 11.35
N PRO A 154 -10.94 3.36 10.94
CA PRO A 154 -11.72 2.93 9.78
C PRO A 154 -10.98 2.94 8.44
N TRP A 155 -10.01 3.84 8.22
CA TRP A 155 -9.31 3.93 6.94
C TRP A 155 -8.22 2.89 6.82
N THR A 156 -7.27 2.88 7.76
CA THR A 156 -6.03 2.09 7.67
C THR A 156 -5.95 0.99 8.73
N GLY A 157 -6.89 0.91 9.67
CA GLY A 157 -6.91 -0.09 10.73
C GLY A 157 -6.12 0.29 11.98
N ALA A 158 -5.12 1.17 11.86
CA ALA A 158 -4.26 1.56 12.97
C ALA A 158 -3.60 2.92 12.76
N TYR A 159 -3.07 3.50 13.84
CA TYR A 159 -2.37 4.78 13.84
C TYR A 159 -1.49 4.93 15.07
N PHE A 160 -0.56 5.88 15.02
CA PHE A 160 0.23 6.29 16.16
C PHE A 160 -0.63 7.11 17.14
N GLU A 161 -0.65 6.73 18.43
CA GLU A 161 -1.28 7.52 19.50
C GLU A 161 -0.22 8.02 20.50
N THR A 162 -0.16 9.33 20.75
CA THR A 162 0.75 9.93 21.73
C THR A 162 0.53 9.34 23.12
N GLY A 163 1.62 8.91 23.76
CA GLY A 163 1.57 8.28 25.09
C GLY A 163 1.20 6.79 25.05
N TRP A 164 0.98 6.22 23.86
CA TRP A 164 0.76 4.79 23.64
C TRP A 164 1.82 4.21 22.70
N SER A 165 1.96 4.80 21.52
CA SER A 165 2.97 4.42 20.52
C SER A 165 4.33 5.07 20.83
N VAL A 166 5.41 4.53 20.28
CA VAL A 166 6.79 5.03 20.48
C VAL A 166 7.51 5.25 19.15
N ASN A 167 8.48 6.17 19.11
CA ASN A 167 9.22 6.57 17.91
C ASN A 167 10.75 6.46 18.03
N PRO A 168 11.33 5.32 18.42
CA PRO A 168 12.78 5.20 18.43
C PRO A 168 13.38 5.24 17.03
N HIS A 169 14.67 5.55 16.93
CA HIS A 169 15.46 5.25 15.74
C HIS A 169 16.18 3.93 15.95
N TRP A 170 16.00 2.98 15.05
CA TRP A 170 16.53 1.64 15.22
C TRP A 170 16.75 0.91 13.90
N ILE A 171 17.60 -0.11 13.97
CA ILE A 171 17.91 -0.98 12.84
C ILE A 171 16.88 -2.10 12.83
N ALA A 172 15.94 -2.04 11.89
CA ALA A 172 14.90 -3.03 11.74
C ALA A 172 15.29 -4.06 10.67
N ASP A 173 15.19 -5.34 11.02
CA ASP A 173 15.17 -6.44 10.05
C ASP A 173 13.70 -6.72 9.73
N MET A 174 13.21 -6.12 8.64
CA MET A 174 11.82 -6.27 8.23
C MET A 174 11.63 -7.56 7.42
N THR A 175 10.52 -8.24 7.66
CA THR A 175 10.04 -9.34 6.83
C THR A 175 8.71 -8.94 6.22
N ALA A 176 8.65 -8.88 4.89
CA ALA A 176 7.41 -8.62 4.15
C ALA A 176 6.50 -9.87 4.16
N LYS A 177 5.18 -9.65 4.09
CA LYS A 177 4.17 -10.71 4.01
C LYS A 177 4.21 -11.36 2.61
N GLN A 178 4.90 -12.51 2.51
CA GLN A 178 5.24 -13.18 1.24
C GLN A 178 4.03 -13.74 0.48
N ASP A 179 2.96 -14.09 1.18
CA ASP A 179 1.70 -14.60 0.62
C ASP A 179 0.69 -13.47 0.27
N HIS A 180 1.16 -12.22 0.22
CA HIS A 180 0.36 -11.06 -0.14
C HIS A 180 1.02 -10.29 -1.30
N PRO A 181 0.26 -9.65 -2.23
CA PRO A 181 0.84 -8.93 -3.36
C PRO A 181 1.90 -7.88 -2.99
N VAL A 182 1.78 -7.28 -1.80
CA VAL A 182 2.78 -6.33 -1.29
C VAL A 182 4.16 -6.98 -1.07
N GLY A 183 4.20 -8.28 -0.81
CA GLY A 183 5.40 -9.10 -0.67
C GLY A 183 6.08 -9.49 -1.98
N ASN A 184 5.43 -9.27 -3.14
CA ASN A 184 5.92 -9.73 -4.43
C ASN A 184 7.36 -9.25 -4.74
N GLY A 185 8.22 -10.20 -5.13
CA GLY A 185 9.61 -9.93 -5.51
C GLY A 185 10.51 -9.36 -4.42
N LEU A 186 10.09 -9.45 -3.14
CA LEU A 186 10.90 -9.05 -2.00
C LEU A 186 11.63 -10.25 -1.39
N PRO A 187 12.85 -10.05 -0.86
CA PRO A 187 13.52 -11.08 -0.08
C PRO A 187 12.81 -11.32 1.26
N ASN A 188 13.21 -12.38 1.96
CA ASN A 188 12.71 -12.69 3.31
C ASN A 188 13.11 -11.63 4.36
N LYS A 189 14.13 -10.81 4.08
CA LYS A 189 14.66 -9.81 5.01
C LYS A 189 15.07 -8.53 4.28
N ILE A 190 14.58 -7.41 4.78
CA ILE A 190 14.91 -6.05 4.35
C ILE A 190 15.42 -5.30 5.58
N THR A 191 16.73 -5.02 5.64
CA THR A 191 17.32 -4.34 6.79
C THR A 191 17.46 -2.85 6.50
N ALA A 192 16.95 -2.00 7.40
CA ALA A 192 17.08 -0.54 7.29
C ALA A 192 17.26 0.10 8.68
N TYR A 193 17.97 1.23 8.72
CA TYR A 193 18.01 2.12 9.88
C TYR A 193 17.06 3.29 9.62
N ASP A 194 16.05 3.46 10.47
CA ASP A 194 15.02 4.49 10.32
C ASP A 194 14.42 4.88 11.68
N GLU A 195 13.59 5.93 11.71
CA GLU A 195 12.71 6.24 12.86
C GLU A 195 11.42 5.41 12.77
N PHE A 196 11.54 4.09 12.91
CA PHE A 196 10.40 3.20 12.82
C PHE A 196 9.57 3.21 14.10
N TYR A 197 8.35 3.70 14.01
CA TYR A 197 7.41 3.67 15.12
C TYR A 197 6.85 2.27 15.36
N TYR A 198 6.49 1.98 16.60
CA TYR A 198 5.76 0.74 16.92
C TYR A 198 4.83 0.90 18.12
N ASN A 199 4.15 -0.19 18.48
CA ASN A 199 2.99 -0.20 19.38
C ASN A 199 1.85 0.70 18.85
N MET A 200 1.46 0.50 17.60
CA MET A 200 0.36 1.27 16.98
C MET A 200 -0.97 0.97 17.66
N ARG A 201 -1.82 1.99 17.79
CA ARG A 201 -3.17 1.85 18.33
C ARG A 201 -4.05 1.09 17.34
N LYS A 202 -4.98 0.25 17.85
CA LYS A 202 -5.90 -0.60 17.08
C LYS A 202 -5.24 -1.71 16.25
N LEU A 203 -3.91 -1.81 16.29
CA LEU A 203 -3.13 -2.80 15.56
C LEU A 203 -2.88 -4.05 16.43
N HIS A 204 -3.92 -4.83 16.73
CA HIS A 204 -3.74 -6.05 17.53
C HIS A 204 -3.80 -7.34 16.68
N PRO A 205 -2.82 -8.25 16.79
CA PRO A 205 -2.88 -9.58 16.19
C PRO A 205 -3.99 -10.47 16.78
N LYS A 206 -4.64 -10.01 17.86
CA LYS A 206 -5.80 -10.65 18.49
C LYS A 206 -6.97 -9.65 18.54
N GLY A 207 -7.78 -9.60 17.47
CA GLY A 207 -9.24 -9.60 17.66
C GLY A 207 -10.08 -8.33 17.49
N ASP A 208 -9.60 -7.21 16.93
CA ASP A 208 -10.47 -6.02 16.76
C ASP A 208 -10.82 -5.67 15.29
N CYS A 209 -10.17 -6.30 14.31
CA CYS A 209 -10.36 -6.01 12.90
C CYS A 209 -9.97 -7.19 12.01
N ASP A 210 -10.95 -7.98 11.56
CA ASP A 210 -10.73 -9.16 10.70
C ASP A 210 -10.18 -8.80 9.31
N CYS A 211 -10.35 -7.54 8.90
CA CYS A 211 -9.84 -7.01 7.63
C CYS A 211 -8.47 -6.31 7.78
N CYS A 212 -7.83 -6.38 8.95
CA CYS A 212 -6.54 -5.76 9.20
C CYS A 212 -5.41 -6.78 9.21
N MET A 213 -4.24 -6.43 8.66
CA MET A 213 -3.08 -7.32 8.59
C MET A 213 -1.75 -6.58 8.62
N TYR A 214 -0.68 -7.27 9.01
CA TYR A 214 0.68 -6.77 8.84
C TYR A 214 1.17 -7.08 7.43
N LEU A 215 1.76 -6.08 6.79
CA LEU A 215 2.40 -6.19 5.49
C LEU A 215 3.92 -6.30 5.60
N ALA A 216 4.51 -5.67 6.61
CA ALA A 216 5.92 -5.84 6.97
C ALA A 216 6.08 -5.79 8.49
N VAL A 217 6.85 -6.74 9.03
CA VAL A 217 7.05 -6.91 10.47
C VAL A 217 8.52 -6.83 10.83
N ALA A 218 8.83 -6.28 12.00
CA ALA A 218 10.14 -6.39 12.61
C ALA A 218 9.99 -6.52 14.14
N THR A 219 10.97 -7.15 14.79
CA THR A 219 10.98 -7.31 16.24
C THR A 219 11.99 -6.35 16.86
N PRO A 220 11.56 -5.33 17.63
CA PRO A 220 12.48 -4.47 18.34
C PRO A 220 13.15 -5.24 19.48
N THR A 221 14.45 -4.99 19.66
CA THR A 221 15.22 -5.43 20.83
C THR A 221 16.08 -4.25 21.31
N PRO A 222 16.47 -4.20 22.59
CA PRO A 222 17.31 -3.12 23.10
C PRO A 222 18.60 -2.92 22.29
N GLU A 223 19.20 -4.00 21.79
CA GLU A 223 20.47 -3.98 21.03
C GLU A 223 20.33 -3.34 19.65
N LYS A 224 19.10 -3.22 19.14
CA LYS A 224 18.80 -2.59 17.85
C LYS A 224 18.42 -1.12 17.97
N ILE A 225 18.07 -0.65 19.18
CA ILE A 225 17.65 0.74 19.38
C ILE A 225 18.88 1.66 19.42
N VAL A 226 19.07 2.41 18.33
CA VAL A 226 20.17 3.37 18.19
C VAL A 226 19.86 4.67 18.93
N ARG A 227 18.59 5.09 18.99
CA ARG A 227 18.18 6.30 19.71
C ARG A 227 16.78 6.16 20.30
N TYR A 228 16.66 6.44 21.59
CA TYR A 228 15.39 6.77 22.24
C TYR A 228 15.17 8.27 22.16
N ILE A 229 13.94 8.70 21.87
CA ILE A 229 13.58 10.12 21.77
C ILE A 229 12.25 10.40 22.48
N ASN A 230 11.76 11.62 22.33
CA ASN A 230 10.74 12.28 23.14
C ASN A 230 9.38 11.56 23.32
N LEU A 231 9.00 10.59 22.47
CA LEU A 231 7.74 9.84 22.65
C LEU A 231 7.96 8.40 23.15
N TRP A 232 9.17 8.06 23.56
CA TRP A 232 9.41 6.80 24.26
C TRP A 232 8.54 6.70 25.52
N ASN A 233 8.12 5.48 25.88
CA ASN A 233 7.27 5.20 27.05
C ASN A 233 7.31 3.70 27.40
N GLU A 234 6.67 3.32 28.51
CA GLU A 234 6.63 1.95 29.04
C GLU A 234 6.01 0.93 28.08
N HIS A 235 5.13 1.34 27.17
CA HIS A 235 4.57 0.44 26.18
C HIS A 235 5.59 0.06 25.11
N GLY A 236 6.53 0.95 24.81
CA GLY A 236 7.65 0.64 23.91
C GLY A 236 8.56 -0.46 24.46
N ASP A 237 8.81 -0.42 25.77
CA ASP A 237 9.56 -1.46 26.49
C ASP A 237 8.83 -2.81 26.48
N ALA A 238 7.53 -2.78 26.72
CA ALA A 238 6.70 -3.99 26.77
C ALA A 238 6.66 -4.74 25.42
N CYS A 239 7.00 -4.06 24.31
CA CYS A 239 7.05 -4.67 22.98
C CYS A 239 8.39 -5.33 22.64
N PHE A 240 9.45 -5.19 23.46
CA PHE A 240 10.72 -5.84 23.14
C PHE A 240 10.58 -7.37 23.03
N GLY A 241 11.18 -7.95 21.98
CA GLY A 241 11.07 -9.37 21.67
C GLY A 241 9.74 -9.80 21.05
N THR A 242 8.79 -8.88 20.84
CA THR A 242 7.51 -9.17 20.17
C THR A 242 7.49 -8.59 18.75
N PRO A 243 6.98 -9.30 17.74
CA PRO A 243 6.82 -8.75 16.39
C PRO A 243 5.90 -7.52 16.38
N GLN A 244 6.33 -6.47 15.68
CA GLN A 244 5.58 -5.23 15.48
C GLN A 244 5.37 -4.99 13.98
N GLY A 245 4.16 -4.58 13.59
CA GLY A 245 3.86 -4.19 12.22
C GLY A 245 4.45 -2.82 11.90
N LEU A 246 5.44 -2.76 11.00
CA LEU A 246 6.03 -1.51 10.50
C LEU A 246 5.31 -0.99 9.25
N MET A 247 4.67 -1.91 8.52
CA MET A 247 3.67 -1.60 7.51
C MET A 247 2.45 -2.48 7.79
N TRP A 248 1.27 -1.90 7.72
CA TRP A 248 0.00 -2.61 7.90
C TRP A 248 -1.02 -2.16 6.87
N ALA A 249 -2.07 -2.97 6.72
CA ALA A 249 -3.19 -2.63 5.87
C ALA A 249 -4.52 -2.94 6.54
N ARG A 250 -5.55 -2.26 6.02
CA ARG A 250 -6.95 -2.61 6.16
C ARG A 250 -7.53 -2.82 4.77
N GLU A 251 -8.09 -4.00 4.52
CA GLU A 251 -8.79 -4.33 3.27
C GLU A 251 -10.26 -4.63 3.59
N PRO A 252 -11.11 -3.60 3.73
CA PRO A 252 -12.54 -3.85 3.92
C PRO A 252 -13.10 -4.54 2.68
N GLY A 253 -13.92 -5.58 2.90
CA GLY A 253 -14.81 -6.08 1.86
C GLY A 253 -15.78 -4.99 1.36
N ASP A 254 -16.64 -5.35 0.41
CA ASP A 254 -17.81 -4.56 0.01
C ASP A 254 -17.51 -3.24 -0.75
N GLY A 255 -16.39 -3.18 -1.48
CA GLY A 255 -16.09 -2.08 -2.41
C GLY A 255 -15.61 -0.78 -1.74
N GLN A 256 -15.38 -0.80 -0.43
CA GLN A 256 -14.67 0.28 0.28
C GLN A 256 -13.18 0.29 -0.09
N GLY A 257 -12.57 1.47 0.04
CA GLY A 257 -11.15 1.66 -0.26
C GLY A 257 -10.24 0.90 0.69
N ARG A 258 -9.14 0.38 0.16
CA ARG A 258 -8.03 -0.20 0.92
C ARG A 258 -7.29 0.91 1.67
N GLY A 259 -6.78 0.59 2.85
CA GLY A 259 -5.94 1.48 3.65
C GLY A 259 -4.57 0.90 3.94
N VAL A 260 -3.53 1.72 3.94
CA VAL A 260 -2.17 1.32 4.35
C VAL A 260 -1.58 2.35 5.31
N GLY A 261 -0.89 1.88 6.35
CA GLY A 261 0.03 2.71 7.13
C GLY A 261 1.45 2.15 7.04
N PHE A 262 2.43 3.05 6.93
CA PHE A 262 3.84 2.69 6.91
C PHE A 262 4.64 3.67 7.75
N VAL A 263 5.42 3.20 8.72
CA VAL A 263 6.18 4.09 9.63
C VAL A 263 7.53 4.53 9.08
N GLY A 264 8.04 3.86 8.04
CA GLY A 264 9.34 4.20 7.45
C GLY A 264 9.32 5.47 6.61
N GLY A 265 10.50 6.02 6.36
CA GLY A 265 10.70 7.16 5.48
C GLY A 265 11.44 8.34 6.13
N HIS A 266 11.70 8.34 7.44
CA HIS A 266 12.35 9.49 8.10
C HIS A 266 13.63 9.91 7.37
N TYR A 267 14.54 8.95 7.12
CA TYR A 267 15.77 9.22 6.39
C TYR A 267 15.59 9.02 4.88
N HIS A 268 15.73 10.11 4.12
CA HIS A 268 15.55 10.13 2.67
C HIS A 268 16.43 9.11 1.92
N ARG A 269 17.63 8.85 2.43
CA ARG A 269 18.57 7.86 1.86
C ARG A 269 18.02 6.44 1.80
N ASN A 270 17.02 6.09 2.62
CA ASN A 270 16.42 4.75 2.60
C ASN A 270 15.68 4.47 1.29
N TRP A 271 15.29 5.50 0.53
CA TRP A 271 14.77 5.31 -0.83
C TRP A 271 15.79 4.72 -1.79
N ALA A 272 17.09 4.73 -1.49
CA ALA A 272 18.11 4.04 -2.27
C ALA A 272 18.29 2.56 -1.90
N ILE A 273 17.60 2.05 -0.88
CA ILE A 273 17.52 0.61 -0.59
C ILE A 273 16.42 0.03 -1.48
N ASP A 274 16.81 -0.76 -2.48
CA ASP A 274 15.90 -1.22 -3.54
C ASP A 274 14.69 -1.99 -2.99
N ASP A 275 14.89 -2.88 -2.02
CA ASP A 275 13.79 -3.66 -1.42
C ASP A 275 12.89 -2.82 -0.51
N PHE A 276 13.44 -1.81 0.18
CA PHE A 276 12.64 -0.86 0.98
C PHE A 276 11.73 -0.03 0.07
N ARG A 277 12.28 0.43 -1.06
CA ARG A 277 11.54 1.17 -2.09
C ARG A 277 10.51 0.26 -2.76
N LYS A 278 10.87 -0.96 -3.15
CA LYS A 278 9.95 -1.94 -3.77
C LYS A 278 8.78 -2.29 -2.83
N LEU A 279 9.03 -2.52 -1.54
CA LEU A 279 7.96 -2.73 -0.55
C LEU A 279 6.95 -1.59 -0.54
N THR A 280 7.43 -0.35 -0.56
CA THR A 280 6.58 0.85 -0.59
C THR A 280 5.83 0.97 -1.92
N LEU A 281 6.49 0.75 -3.06
CA LEU A 281 5.87 0.80 -4.38
C LEU A 281 4.78 -0.27 -4.54
N ASN A 282 5.05 -1.51 -4.12
CA ASN A 282 4.07 -2.59 -4.12
C ASN A 282 2.83 -2.20 -3.30
N ALA A 283 3.01 -1.59 -2.12
CA ALA A 283 1.91 -1.11 -1.29
C ALA A 283 1.10 0.00 -1.95
N ILE A 284 1.76 0.95 -2.63
CA ILE A 284 1.10 2.05 -3.36
C ILE A 284 0.26 1.50 -4.54
N VAL A 285 0.79 0.56 -5.32
CA VAL A 285 0.05 -0.08 -6.42
C VAL A 285 -1.13 -0.88 -5.88
N TRP A 286 -0.93 -1.65 -4.81
CA TRP A 286 -1.99 -2.46 -4.20
C TRP A 286 -3.12 -1.62 -3.61
N VAL A 287 -2.79 -0.53 -2.89
CA VAL A 287 -3.81 0.33 -2.27
C VAL A 287 -4.61 1.09 -3.33
N ALA A 288 -4.03 1.38 -4.50
CA ALA A 288 -4.72 1.93 -5.67
C ALA A 288 -5.67 0.94 -6.38
N GLY A 289 -5.71 -0.32 -5.94
CA GLY A 289 -6.54 -1.35 -6.57
C GLY A 289 -5.98 -1.85 -7.91
N ALA A 290 -4.71 -1.57 -8.22
CA ALA A 290 -4.01 -2.17 -9.35
C ALA A 290 -3.38 -3.52 -8.98
N GLU A 291 -3.09 -4.34 -9.99
CA GLU A 291 -2.33 -5.57 -9.80
C GLU A 291 -0.85 -5.26 -9.57
N VAL A 292 -0.29 -5.77 -8.48
CA VAL A 292 1.15 -5.69 -8.22
C VAL A 292 1.85 -6.75 -9.08
N PRO A 293 2.87 -6.39 -9.87
CA PRO A 293 3.62 -7.38 -10.67
C PRO A 293 4.17 -8.51 -9.79
N LYS A 294 4.28 -9.72 -10.34
CA LYS A 294 4.74 -10.92 -9.60
C LYS A 294 6.15 -10.77 -9.03
N ASP A 295 7.02 -10.07 -9.75
CA ASP A 295 8.40 -9.77 -9.35
C ASP A 295 8.52 -8.43 -8.58
N GLY A 296 7.37 -7.86 -8.20
CA GLY A 296 7.23 -6.55 -7.57
C GLY A 296 7.34 -5.40 -8.58
N VAL A 297 7.05 -4.19 -8.13
CA VAL A 297 7.21 -2.98 -8.94
C VAL A 297 8.70 -2.75 -9.18
N GLU A 298 9.14 -2.93 -10.41
CA GLU A 298 10.51 -2.59 -10.82
C GLU A 298 10.72 -1.08 -10.76
N SER A 299 11.91 -0.67 -10.33
CA SER A 299 12.32 0.73 -10.34
C SER A 299 13.81 0.85 -10.59
N GLU A 300 14.22 1.91 -11.28
CA GLU A 300 15.64 2.19 -11.50
C GLU A 300 16.37 2.34 -10.17
N LYS A 301 17.63 1.89 -10.14
CA LYS A 301 18.50 2.11 -8.99
C LYS A 301 18.65 3.61 -8.73
N ILE A 302 18.51 4.01 -7.48
CA ILE A 302 18.67 5.40 -7.08
C ILE A 302 20.16 5.71 -6.87
N THR A 303 20.67 6.69 -7.62
CA THR A 303 22.04 7.19 -7.47
C THR A 303 22.11 8.29 -6.41
N GLU A 304 23.32 8.66 -6.00
CA GLU A 304 23.52 9.82 -5.13
C GLU A 304 22.98 11.10 -5.78
N GLU A 305 23.14 11.29 -7.10
CA GLU A 305 22.59 12.48 -7.77
C GLU A 305 21.06 12.53 -7.65
N LYS A 306 20.38 11.40 -7.91
CA LYS A 306 18.91 11.31 -7.81
C LYS A 306 18.39 11.60 -6.39
N LEU A 307 19.09 11.14 -5.35
CA LEU A 307 18.72 11.47 -3.95
C LEU A 307 18.80 12.97 -3.67
N ASN A 308 19.64 13.71 -4.39
CA ASN A 308 19.92 15.11 -4.09
C ASN A 308 19.19 16.10 -5.02
N GLU A 309 18.51 15.63 -6.06
CA GLU A 309 17.91 16.48 -7.10
C GLU A 309 16.76 17.36 -6.59
N ASN A 310 15.94 16.85 -5.68
CA ASN A 310 14.64 17.45 -5.30
C ASN A 310 14.48 17.74 -3.81
N LEU A 311 15.60 17.77 -3.07
CA LEU A 311 15.62 18.02 -1.64
C LEU A 311 14.87 19.31 -1.27
N ASP A 312 14.15 19.24 -0.17
CA ASP A 312 13.35 20.31 0.39
C ASP A 312 14.20 21.40 1.04
N ARG A 313 15.29 21.01 1.70
CA ARG A 313 16.23 21.93 2.37
C ARG A 313 17.70 21.50 2.16
N PRO A 314 18.20 21.53 0.91
CA PRO A 314 19.57 21.11 0.64
C PRO A 314 20.57 22.00 1.37
N VAL A 315 21.56 21.37 2.01
CA VAL A 315 22.67 22.09 2.64
C VAL A 315 23.89 22.02 1.73
N LYS A 316 24.43 23.20 1.39
CA LYS A 316 25.62 23.34 0.56
C LYS A 316 26.76 22.46 1.12
N ASP A 317 27.46 21.77 0.23
CA ASP A 317 28.61 20.91 0.52
C ASP A 317 28.31 19.71 1.45
N LYS A 318 27.02 19.39 1.66
CA LYS A 318 26.57 18.23 2.46
C LYS A 318 25.51 17.41 1.70
N PRO A 319 25.86 16.78 0.57
CA PRO A 319 24.91 15.94 -0.15
C PRO A 319 24.51 14.71 0.69
N ILE A 320 23.28 14.25 0.49
CA ILE A 320 22.78 13.00 1.06
C ILE A 320 23.50 11.85 0.39
N LYS A 321 24.28 11.11 1.19
CA LYS A 321 25.00 9.92 0.76
C LYS A 321 24.09 8.71 0.73
N LEU A 322 24.41 7.78 -0.17
CA LEU A 322 23.79 6.45 -0.19
C LEU A 322 23.88 5.77 1.20
N PRO A 323 22.91 4.92 1.56
CA PRO A 323 22.99 4.14 2.79
C PRO A 323 24.21 3.21 2.73
N THR A 324 24.87 3.03 3.89
CA THR A 324 26.08 2.21 4.02
C THR A 324 25.92 1.21 5.16
N ASP A 325 26.72 0.14 5.14
CA ASP A 325 26.77 -0.86 6.21
C ASP A 325 27.07 -0.25 7.60
N ALA A 326 27.75 0.89 7.65
CA ALA A 326 28.04 1.58 8.91
C ALA A 326 26.75 2.02 9.63
N LEU A 327 25.69 2.38 8.89
CA LEU A 327 24.38 2.71 9.46
C LEU A 327 23.75 1.51 10.16
N LEU A 328 24.09 0.29 9.74
CA LEU A 328 23.55 -0.95 10.30
C LEU A 328 24.42 -1.53 11.44
N LYS A 329 25.53 -0.85 11.78
CA LYS A 329 26.47 -1.23 12.85
C LYS A 329 26.55 -0.19 13.96
N GLN A 330 25.59 0.74 13.99
CA GLN A 330 25.52 1.77 15.01
C GLN A 330 25.33 1.13 16.40
N LYS A 331 25.97 1.71 17.41
CA LYS A 331 25.85 1.22 18.78
C LYS A 331 24.46 1.55 19.34
N PRO A 332 23.84 0.62 20.09
CA PRO A 332 22.59 0.91 20.76
C PRO A 332 22.77 2.00 21.82
N MET A 333 21.77 2.87 21.97
CA MET A 333 21.70 3.81 23.08
C MET A 333 21.37 3.05 24.36
N LYS A 334 21.92 3.49 25.51
CA LYS A 334 21.55 2.92 26.80
C LYS A 334 20.05 3.13 27.02
N ARG A 335 19.32 2.04 27.29
CA ARG A 335 17.89 2.08 27.62
C ARG A 335 17.66 3.03 28.81
N PRO A 336 16.67 3.94 28.76
CA PRO A 336 16.36 4.75 29.92
C PRO A 336 15.83 3.85 31.05
N GLU A 337 16.35 4.01 32.26
CA GLU A 337 16.07 3.11 33.40
C GLU A 337 14.87 3.56 34.25
N ASP A 338 14.52 4.85 34.20
CA ASP A 338 13.39 5.43 34.94
C ASP A 338 12.29 5.82 33.95
N PRO A 339 11.05 5.30 34.10
CA PRO A 339 9.92 5.70 33.29
C PRO A 339 9.64 7.20 33.25
N LYS A 340 10.03 7.95 34.29
CA LYS A 340 9.93 9.42 34.32
C LYS A 340 10.86 10.10 33.31
N ASN A 341 11.92 9.41 32.88
CA ASN A 341 12.89 9.91 31.90
C ASN A 341 12.51 9.56 30.45
N TYR A 342 11.42 8.82 30.22
CA TYR A 342 10.98 8.48 28.86
C TYR A 342 10.48 9.68 28.05
N ARG A 343 10.13 10.80 28.71
CA ARG A 343 9.59 12.03 28.09
C ARG A 343 10.62 13.17 27.92
N ARG A 344 11.90 12.93 28.20
CA ARG A 344 12.96 13.95 28.17
C ARG A 344 13.84 13.85 26.94
#